data_AF-A0A916MN17-F1
#
_entry.id   AF-A0A916MN17-F1
#
_cell.length_a   1.000
_cell.length_b   1.000
_cell.length_c   1.000
_cell.angle_alpha   90.00
_cell.angle_beta   90.00
_cell.angle_gamma   90.00
#
_symmetry.space_group_name_H-M   'P 1'
#
loop_
_entity.id
_entity.type
_entity.pdbx_description
1 polymer ?
#
loop_
_entity_poly.entity_id
_entity_poly.type
_entity_poly.pdbx_seq_one_letter_code
_entity_poly.pdbx_strand_id
1 'polypeptide(L)'
;MKRLLFFFAKRYIAGSERQDAIRAALALNRAGIGAIIDNLGENVKSGQEAGESVEEYLALLDGIKLSRADSTVALKLTHLGLDISEELAFKNAEIIIKKAATNGNFVRLDMEGS
;
A
#
# COMPACT_ATOMS: atom_id res chain seq x y z
N MET A 1 -7.52 -10.56 -22.82
CA MET A 1 -6.15 -10.73 -22.26
C MET A 1 -6.09 -10.41 -20.76
N LYS A 2 -6.43 -9.20 -20.29
CA LYS A 2 -6.39 -8.82 -18.85
C LYS A 2 -7.12 -9.79 -17.91
N ARG A 3 -8.31 -10.27 -18.31
CA ARG A 3 -9.13 -11.20 -17.52
C ARG A 3 -8.51 -12.60 -17.34
N LEU A 4 -7.76 -13.07 -18.36
CA LEU A 4 -7.04 -14.34 -18.32
C LEU A 4 -5.82 -14.24 -17.41
N LEU A 5 -5.05 -13.16 -17.51
CA LEU A 5 -3.92 -12.91 -16.61
C LEU A 5 -4.37 -12.81 -15.16
N PHE A 6 -5.46 -12.08 -14.89
CA PHE A 6 -6.00 -11.96 -13.55
C PHE A 6 -6.47 -13.32 -12.98
N PHE A 7 -6.99 -14.22 -13.82
CA PHE A 7 -7.38 -15.56 -13.38
C PHE A 7 -6.22 -16.34 -12.75
N PHE A 8 -5.00 -16.18 -13.28
CA PHE A 8 -3.79 -16.78 -12.70
C PHE A 8 -3.24 -15.97 -11.53
N ALA A 9 -3.32 -14.63 -11.60
CA ALA A 9 -2.77 -13.73 -10.58
C ALA A 9 -3.57 -13.70 -9.26
N LYS A 10 -4.88 -13.99 -9.28
CA LYS A 10 -5.76 -13.93 -8.09
C LYS A 10 -5.34 -14.82 -6.92
N ARG A 11 -4.44 -15.79 -7.15
CA ARG A 11 -3.84 -16.60 -6.08
C ARG A 11 -2.87 -15.77 -5.22
N TYR A 12 -2.28 -14.72 -5.80
CA TYR A 12 -1.21 -13.89 -5.22
C TYR A 12 -1.63 -12.44 -5.00
N ILE A 13 -2.67 -11.97 -5.71
CA ILE A 13 -3.19 -10.60 -5.62
C ILE A 13 -4.59 -10.65 -5.03
N ALA A 14 -4.84 -9.88 -3.96
CA ALA A 14 -6.12 -9.84 -3.27
C ALA A 14 -7.27 -9.33 -4.16
N GLY A 15 -6.97 -8.35 -5.02
CA GLY A 15 -7.89 -7.79 -6.01
C GLY A 15 -7.35 -6.49 -6.59
N SER A 16 -8.20 -5.76 -7.33
CA SER A 16 -7.81 -4.49 -7.96
C SER A 16 -8.27 -3.27 -7.17
N GLU A 17 -9.15 -3.47 -6.19
CA GLU A 17 -9.67 -2.40 -5.34
C GLU A 17 -9.10 -2.52 -3.93
N ARG A 18 -8.90 -1.38 -3.27
CA ARG A 18 -8.52 -1.30 -1.85
C ARG A 18 -9.38 -2.18 -0.95
N GLN A 19 -10.69 -2.25 -1.22
CA GLN A 19 -11.61 -3.05 -0.43
C GLN A 19 -11.38 -4.56 -0.61
N ASP A 20 -10.81 -5.00 -1.74
CA ASP A 20 -10.40 -6.40 -1.90
C ASP A 20 -9.25 -6.74 -0.94
N ALA A 21 -8.25 -5.87 -0.85
CA ALA A 21 -7.12 -6.04 0.08
C ALA A 21 -7.60 -6.10 1.54
N ILE A 22 -8.48 -5.19 1.94
CA ILE A 22 -9.06 -5.19 3.29
C ILE A 22 -9.89 -6.47 3.55
N ARG A 23 -10.71 -6.91 2.58
CA ARG A 23 -11.47 -8.18 2.70
C ARG A 23 -10.55 -9.38 2.88
N ALA A 24 -9.44 -9.44 2.12
CA ALA A 24 -8.46 -10.49 2.24
C ALA A 24 -7.75 -10.46 3.60
N ALA A 25 -7.35 -9.27 4.08
CA ALA A 25 -6.78 -9.09 5.42
C ALA A 25 -7.74 -9.57 6.51
N LEU A 26 -9.02 -9.19 6.46
CA LEU A 26 -10.02 -9.66 7.42
C LEU A 26 -10.24 -11.18 7.37
N ALA A 27 -10.11 -11.80 6.19
CA ALA A 27 -10.19 -13.24 6.06
C ALA A 27 -9.00 -13.95 6.74
N LEU A 28 -7.79 -13.40 6.59
CA LEU A 28 -6.61 -13.87 7.32
C LEU A 28 -6.75 -13.65 8.83
N ASN A 29 -7.26 -12.50 9.25
CA ASN A 29 -7.47 -12.18 10.67
C ASN A 29 -8.45 -13.15 11.34
N ARG A 30 -9.52 -13.57 10.64
CA ARG A 30 -10.43 -14.62 11.11
C ARG A 30 -9.76 -15.98 11.31
N ALA A 31 -8.64 -16.22 10.61
CA ALA A 31 -7.80 -17.39 10.79
C ALA A 31 -6.65 -17.18 11.81
N GLY A 32 -6.63 -16.05 12.53
CA GLY A 32 -5.58 -15.72 13.50
C GLY A 32 -4.27 -15.26 12.86
N ILE A 33 -4.29 -14.83 11.60
CA ILE A 33 -3.11 -14.38 10.84
C ILE A 33 -3.21 -12.87 10.59
N GLY A 34 -2.19 -12.12 11.00
CA GLY A 34 -2.04 -10.70 10.65
C GLY A 34 -1.63 -10.52 9.19
N ALA A 35 -1.94 -9.37 8.59
CA ALA A 35 -1.66 -9.10 7.18
C ALA A 35 -0.70 -7.92 6.97
N ILE A 36 0.02 -7.94 5.85
CA ILE A 36 0.74 -6.77 5.33
C ILE A 36 0.09 -6.47 3.98
N ILE A 37 -0.45 -5.27 3.82
CA ILE A 37 -1.06 -4.82 2.57
C ILE A 37 0.01 -4.05 1.78
N ASP A 38 0.32 -4.56 0.59
CA ASP A 38 1.19 -3.91 -0.40
C ASP A 38 0.33 -3.34 -1.52
N ASN A 39 0.37 -2.02 -1.70
CA ASN A 39 -0.29 -1.37 -2.82
C ASN A 39 0.63 -1.46 -4.04
N LEU A 40 0.27 -2.33 -4.99
CA LEU A 40 1.12 -2.67 -6.12
C LEU A 40 1.32 -1.47 -7.05
N GLY A 41 2.55 -0.97 -7.05
CA GLY A 41 3.06 0.06 -7.95
C GLY A 41 4.51 0.39 -7.57
N GLU A 42 5.29 0.85 -8.55
CA GLU A 42 6.71 1.16 -8.42
C GLU A 42 7.14 2.12 -9.53
N ASN A 43 8.28 2.77 -9.36
CA ASN A 43 8.98 3.54 -10.40
C ASN A 43 8.12 4.62 -11.10
N VAL A 44 7.37 5.41 -10.32
CA VAL A 44 6.54 6.52 -10.82
C VAL A 44 7.37 7.49 -11.67
N LYS A 45 6.77 8.03 -12.72
CA LYS A 45 7.45 8.87 -13.72
C LYS A 45 7.19 10.35 -13.54
N SER A 46 6.32 10.74 -12.61
CA SER A 46 6.04 12.13 -12.29
C SER A 46 5.72 12.33 -10.81
N GLY A 47 5.88 13.57 -10.33
CA GLY A 47 5.44 13.95 -8.98
C GLY A 47 3.93 13.85 -8.80
N GLN A 48 3.15 13.93 -9.89
CA GLN A 48 1.70 13.70 -9.86
C GLN A 48 1.39 12.24 -9.52
N GLU A 49 1.97 11.28 -10.25
CA GLU A 49 1.79 9.85 -9.98
C GLU A 49 2.24 9.47 -8.55
N ALA A 50 3.33 10.08 -8.06
CA ALA A 50 3.76 9.92 -6.67
C ALA A 50 2.69 10.45 -5.69
N GLY A 51 2.07 11.58 -6.00
CA GLY A 51 0.97 12.15 -5.21
C GLY A 51 -0.28 11.27 -5.20
N GLU A 52 -0.69 10.72 -6.34
CA GLU A 52 -1.79 9.77 -6.45
C GLU A 52 -1.52 8.51 -5.58
N SER A 53 -0.26 8.07 -5.55
CA SER A 53 0.17 6.95 -4.69
C SER A 53 0.03 7.28 -3.20
N VAL A 54 0.38 8.50 -2.79
CA VAL A 54 0.17 8.99 -1.41
C VAL A 54 -1.32 9.00 -1.06
N GLU A 55 -2.18 9.54 -1.93
CA GLU A 55 -3.63 9.57 -1.71
C GLU A 55 -4.20 8.15 -1.55
N GLU A 56 -3.73 7.20 -2.36
CA GLU A 56 -4.07 5.80 -2.22
C GLU A 56 -3.65 5.26 -0.84
N TYR A 57 -2.41 5.47 -0.38
CA TYR A 57 -2.02 5.02 0.96
C TYR A 57 -2.83 5.67 2.09
N LEU A 58 -3.15 6.96 2.00
CA LEU A 58 -3.95 7.65 3.02
C LEU A 58 -5.35 7.05 3.14
N ALA A 59 -6.02 6.81 2.02
CA ALA A 59 -7.33 6.19 2.01
C ALA A 59 -7.29 4.70 2.42
N LEU A 60 -6.16 4.01 2.21
CA LEU A 60 -5.98 2.60 2.61
C LEU A 60 -5.87 2.53 4.13
N LEU A 61 -5.05 3.40 4.72
CA LEU A 61 -4.92 3.53 6.17
C LEU A 61 -6.25 3.87 6.85
N ASP A 62 -7.10 4.69 6.23
CA ASP A 62 -8.44 4.98 6.72
C ASP A 62 -9.37 3.76 6.61
N GLY A 63 -9.32 3.04 5.49
CA GLY A 63 -10.08 1.81 5.31
C GLY A 63 -9.69 0.71 6.31
N ILE A 64 -8.37 0.54 6.58
CA ILE A 64 -7.87 -0.38 7.60
C ILE A 64 -8.39 0.02 8.98
N LYS A 65 -8.30 1.31 9.34
CA LYS A 65 -8.78 1.81 10.64
C LYS A 65 -10.29 1.58 10.82
N LEU A 66 -11.08 1.92 9.80
CA LEU A 66 -12.55 1.80 9.85
C LEU A 66 -12.98 0.33 9.96
N SER A 67 -12.34 -0.56 9.21
CA SER A 67 -12.63 -2.00 9.23
C SER A 67 -12.07 -2.73 10.43
N ARG A 68 -11.16 -2.10 11.18
CA ARG A 68 -10.39 -2.70 12.29
C ARG A 68 -9.61 -3.95 11.84
N ALA A 69 -9.15 -3.98 10.60
CA ALA A 69 -8.30 -5.06 10.12
C ALA A 69 -6.96 -5.04 10.87
N ASP A 70 -6.53 -6.19 11.37
CA ASP A 70 -5.18 -6.40 11.90
C ASP A 70 -4.21 -6.53 10.72
N SER A 71 -3.77 -5.37 10.24
CA SER A 71 -2.89 -5.25 9.10
C SER A 71 -2.00 -4.03 9.16
N THR A 72 -0.81 -4.15 8.57
CA THR A 72 0.14 -3.05 8.33
C THR A 72 0.24 -2.73 6.85
N VAL A 73 0.86 -1.61 6.47
CA VAL A 73 1.18 -1.30 5.06
C VAL A 73 2.67 -1.40 4.78
N ALA A 74 3.02 -1.79 3.56
CA ALA A 74 4.38 -1.71 3.01
C ALA A 74 4.46 -0.60 1.96
N LEU A 75 5.52 0.21 2.01
CA LEU A 75 5.79 1.28 1.04
C LEU A 75 7.08 0.98 0.29
N LYS A 76 7.10 1.34 -0.99
CA LYS A 76 8.30 1.39 -1.83
C LYS A 76 8.60 2.87 -2.10
N LEU A 77 9.83 3.31 -1.85
CA LEU A 77 10.19 4.72 -1.99
C LEU A 77 10.21 5.14 -3.47
N THR A 78 10.50 4.23 -4.40
CA THR A 78 10.36 4.50 -5.85
C THR A 78 8.92 4.79 -6.24
N HIS A 79 7.92 4.17 -5.59
CA HIS A 79 6.49 4.48 -5.77
C HIS A 79 6.14 5.87 -5.22
N LEU A 80 6.95 6.39 -4.30
CA LEU A 80 6.80 7.73 -3.71
C LEU A 80 7.66 8.79 -4.40
N GLY A 81 8.37 8.44 -5.47
CA GLY A 81 9.15 9.36 -6.29
C GLY A 81 10.64 9.40 -6.00
N LEU A 82 11.23 8.37 -5.40
CA LEU A 82 12.68 8.32 -5.11
C LEU A 82 13.54 8.50 -6.38
N ASP A 83 13.13 7.88 -7.50
CA ASP A 83 13.81 8.01 -8.79
C ASP A 83 13.72 9.42 -9.40
N ILE A 84 12.83 10.28 -8.86
CA ILE A 84 12.63 11.66 -9.29
C ILE A 84 13.41 12.61 -8.37
N SER A 85 13.23 12.47 -7.05
CA SER A 85 13.87 13.29 -6.03
C SER A 85 13.76 12.65 -4.65
N GLU A 86 14.87 12.57 -3.93
CA GLU A 86 14.89 12.13 -2.53
C GLU A 86 14.00 12.99 -1.62
N GLU A 87 13.99 14.32 -1.84
CA GLU A 87 13.16 15.24 -1.07
C GLU A 87 11.66 14.96 -1.29
N LEU A 88 11.28 14.67 -2.53
CA LEU A 88 9.91 14.29 -2.88
C LEU A 88 9.50 13.00 -2.18
N ALA A 89 10.33 11.96 -2.28
CA ALA A 89 10.08 10.67 -1.64
C ALA A 89 9.99 10.80 -0.12
N PHE A 90 10.89 11.56 0.50
CA PHE A 90 10.88 11.83 1.93
C PHE A 90 9.59 12.51 2.37
N LYS A 91 9.20 13.60 1.69
CA LYS A 91 7.96 14.34 2.01
C LYS A 91 6.72 13.46 1.87
N ASN A 92 6.65 12.67 0.80
CA ASN A 92 5.55 11.75 0.55
C ASN A 92 5.47 10.65 1.61
N ALA A 93 6.60 10.03 1.94
CA ALA A 93 6.67 9.03 3.00
C ALA A 93 6.27 9.61 4.37
N GLU A 94 6.73 10.83 4.69
CA GLU A 94 6.41 11.51 5.94
C GLU A 94 4.89 11.71 6.12
N ILE A 95 4.19 12.13 5.04
CA ILE A 95 2.73 12.28 5.04
C ILE A 95 2.03 10.96 5.39
N ILE A 96 2.44 9.86 4.75
CA ILE A 96 1.84 8.53 4.96
C ILE A 96 2.13 8.03 6.38
N ILE A 97 3.37 8.17 6.85
CA ILE A 97 3.79 7.72 8.18
C ILE A 97 3.05 8.49 9.28
N LYS A 98 2.88 9.81 9.14
CA LYS A 98 2.09 10.63 10.09
C LYS A 98 0.63 10.14 10.17
N LYS A 99 0.03 9.82 9.04
CA LYS A 99 -1.32 9.24 8.99
C LYS A 99 -1.39 7.87 9.66
N ALA A 100 -0.45 6.99 9.36
CA ALA A 100 -0.38 5.66 9.97
C ALA A 100 -0.23 5.76 11.49
N ALA A 101 0.65 6.63 11.99
CA ALA A 101 0.83 6.88 13.42
C ALA A 101 -0.47 7.36 14.08
N THR A 102 -1.19 8.29 13.44
CA THR A 102 -2.49 8.79 13.94
C THR A 102 -3.54 7.68 14.01
N ASN A 103 -3.52 6.75 13.05
CA ASN A 103 -4.45 5.62 13.01
C ASN A 103 -4.02 4.47 13.94
N GLY A 104 -2.83 4.53 14.55
CA GLY A 104 -2.24 3.44 15.34
C GLY A 104 -1.79 2.26 14.47
N ASN A 105 -1.35 2.53 13.25
CA ASN A 105 -0.88 1.54 12.29
C ASN A 105 0.66 1.61 12.15
N PHE A 106 1.26 0.54 11.62
CA PHE A 106 2.70 0.43 11.37
C PHE A 106 2.99 0.46 9.87
N VAL A 107 4.10 1.09 9.51
CA VAL A 107 4.58 1.20 8.13
C VAL A 107 5.89 0.44 7.98
N ARG A 108 5.95 -0.45 6.98
CA ARG A 108 7.20 -1.09 6.52
C ARG A 108 7.71 -0.31 5.31
N LEU A 109 9.00 -0.04 5.27
CA LEU A 109 9.67 0.42 4.05
C LEU A 109 10.35 -0.80 3.43
N ASP A 110 9.92 -1.19 2.23
CA ASP A 110 10.53 -2.27 1.49
C ASP A 110 11.92 -1.82 1.00
N MET A 111 12.91 -2.71 1.13
CA MET A 111 14.21 -2.49 0.50
C MET A 111 14.11 -2.84 -0.99
N GLU A 112 14.63 -1.96 -1.85
CA GLU A 112 14.54 -2.08 -3.31
C GLU A 112 15.92 -2.44 -3.92
N GLY A 113 16.13 -2.18 -5.21
CA GLY A 113 17.37 -2.55 -5.91
C GLY A 113 18.65 -1.94 -5.30
N SER A 114 19.79 -2.59 -5.55
CA SER A 114 21.14 -2.14 -5.17
C SER A 114 21.81 -1.27 -6.22
#